data_AF-A0A3N1DAM6-F1
#
_entry.id   AF-A0A3N1DAM6-F1
#
_cell.length_a   1.000
_cell.length_b   1.000
_cell.length_c   1.000
_cell.angle_alpha   90.00
_cell.angle_beta   90.00
_cell.angle_gamma   90.00
#
_symmetry.space_group_name_H-M   'P 1'
#
loop_
_entity.id
_entity.type
_entity.pdbx_description
1 polymer ?
#
loop_
_entity_poly.entity_id
_entity_poly.type
_entity_poly.pdbx_seq_one_letter_code
_entity_poly.pdbx_strand_id
1 'polypeptide(L)'
;MLFLWQQEPMITQQVIRADIGVLLLTGQAMDFATRLKGYNRITNPDLVKNFARLVGLGERQLYKDVLPILKACDVIDFEVDQHGQIKYVEEFVGVTGSVISQTFKVLDSLKPSDSEIALLHSIEIASWAPLTTSQHLQQITNRVSVGDESAARGLKYAFAIGINQRILSKELNEEVVFNPHVWGTRQVEIASFLQNLPPNERDALLGICESVTAKPGSTLDSLGGESKILTGARKVGLIQAATVKSNAYGKNLTQTYAFSPLIQTSDDQASTTEALHLRKLFIAHILFGREKAALGRGRIMDPVVLVGSLLRRGQVGPATNIGTDYHMLEAAGVVRVEGDPGQRAYLKLIKEDIVSDGLDWLKASLGSIQGGSGDLTKLANAPGGFVTPERDRSSIPDDAASEEILTSTILELRKEAQRAVRHQSPFNR
;
A
#
# COMPACT_ATOMS: atom_id res chain seq x y z
N MET A 1 -11.50 7.06 -3.25
CA MET A 1 -12.51 7.72 -4.11
C MET A 1 -13.45 6.72 -4.78
N LEU A 2 -13.00 5.88 -5.71
CA LEU A 2 -13.87 4.86 -6.34
C LEU A 2 -14.45 3.88 -5.33
N PHE A 3 -13.65 3.39 -4.39
CA PHE A 3 -14.14 2.55 -3.30
C PHE A 3 -15.19 3.26 -2.43
N LEU A 4 -14.97 4.54 -2.08
CA LEU A 4 -15.95 5.38 -1.37
C LEU A 4 -17.27 5.50 -2.12
N TRP A 5 -17.21 5.70 -3.44
CA TRP A 5 -18.37 5.74 -4.31
C TRP A 5 -19.13 4.41 -4.35
N GLN A 6 -18.42 3.28 -4.42
CA GLN A 6 -19.04 1.95 -4.37
C GLN A 6 -19.77 1.67 -3.05
N GLN A 7 -19.32 2.29 -1.94
CA GLN A 7 -19.97 2.19 -0.64
C GLN A 7 -21.13 3.18 -0.46
N GLU A 8 -21.42 4.04 -1.45
CA GLU A 8 -22.51 5.01 -1.37
C GLU A 8 -23.86 4.40 -0.96
N PRO A 9 -24.29 3.24 -1.49
CA PRO A 9 -25.55 2.61 -1.08
C PRO A 9 -25.63 2.23 0.40
N MET A 10 -24.48 2.10 1.08
CA MET A 10 -24.42 1.81 2.52
C MET A 10 -24.59 3.05 3.39
N ILE A 11 -24.54 4.25 2.81
CA ILE A 11 -24.70 5.52 3.53
C ILE A 11 -26.18 5.78 3.75
N THR A 12 -26.69 5.29 4.87
CA THR A 12 -28.11 5.43 5.25
C THR A 12 -28.48 6.84 5.71
N GLN A 13 -27.50 7.65 6.12
CA GLN A 13 -27.72 9.01 6.63
C GLN A 13 -27.61 10.05 5.52
N GLN A 14 -28.75 10.60 5.10
CA GLN A 14 -28.82 11.59 4.01
C GLN A 14 -28.01 12.86 4.26
N VAL A 15 -27.92 13.31 5.53
CA VAL A 15 -27.10 14.46 5.91
C VAL A 15 -25.62 14.17 5.64
N ILE A 16 -25.12 13.01 6.06
CA ILE A 16 -23.73 12.61 5.83
C ILE A 16 -23.46 12.48 4.34
N ARG A 17 -24.38 11.89 3.58
CA ARG A 17 -24.28 11.79 2.12
C ARG A 17 -24.12 13.18 1.46
N ALA A 18 -24.88 14.17 1.93
CA ALA A 18 -24.77 15.54 1.44
C ALA A 18 -23.43 16.19 1.84
N ASP A 19 -22.99 15.97 3.08
CA ASP A 19 -21.73 16.52 3.60
C ASP A 19 -20.48 15.99 2.88
N ILE A 20 -20.53 14.76 2.34
CA ILE A 20 -19.43 14.16 1.55
C ILE A 20 -19.68 14.23 0.03
N GLY A 21 -20.56 15.13 -0.40
CA GLY A 21 -21.05 15.20 -1.78
C GLY A 21 -19.97 15.44 -2.82
N VAL A 22 -18.91 16.19 -2.50
CA VAL A 22 -17.79 16.43 -3.42
C VAL A 22 -17.00 15.14 -3.63
N LEU A 23 -16.79 14.36 -2.56
CA LEU A 23 -16.09 13.09 -2.69
C LEU A 23 -16.87 12.08 -3.54
N LEU A 24 -18.19 12.00 -3.35
CA LEU A 24 -19.06 11.14 -4.14
C LEU A 24 -19.08 11.57 -5.61
N LEU A 25 -19.23 12.87 -5.88
CA LEU A 25 -19.24 13.42 -7.24
C LEU A 25 -17.90 13.18 -7.96
N THR A 26 -16.78 13.33 -7.26
CA THR A 26 -15.45 13.01 -7.80
C THR A 26 -15.36 11.53 -8.19
N GLY A 27 -15.84 10.64 -7.31
CA GLY A 27 -15.87 9.20 -7.58
C GLY A 27 -16.75 8.84 -8.79
N GLN A 28 -17.95 9.43 -8.87
CA GLN A 28 -18.88 9.27 -10.00
C GLN A 28 -18.29 9.78 -11.32
N ALA A 29 -17.67 10.98 -11.31
CA ALA A 29 -17.06 11.59 -12.49
C ALA A 29 -15.90 10.75 -13.02
N MET A 30 -15.06 10.23 -12.12
CA MET A 30 -13.96 9.35 -12.51
C MET A 30 -14.44 7.97 -12.96
N ASP A 31 -15.46 7.36 -12.33
CA ASP A 31 -16.09 6.11 -12.80
C ASP A 31 -16.62 6.27 -14.24
N PHE A 32 -17.35 7.36 -14.49
CA PHE A 32 -17.80 7.74 -15.83
C PHE A 32 -16.63 7.82 -16.82
N ALA A 33 -15.57 8.58 -16.50
CA ALA A 33 -14.41 8.71 -17.36
C ALA A 33 -13.75 7.36 -17.65
N THR A 34 -13.57 6.49 -16.64
CA THR A 34 -13.02 5.15 -16.85
C THR A 34 -13.89 4.25 -17.72
N ARG A 35 -15.21 4.45 -17.78
CA ARG A 35 -16.10 3.68 -18.68
C ARG A 35 -15.98 4.11 -20.13
N LEU A 36 -15.56 5.34 -20.39
CA LEU A 36 -15.24 5.83 -21.73
C LEU A 36 -13.88 5.32 -22.23
N LYS A 37 -13.03 4.83 -21.32
CA LYS A 37 -11.68 4.37 -21.64
C LYS A 37 -11.69 3.29 -22.71
N GLY A 38 -10.82 3.44 -23.72
CA GLY A 38 -10.68 2.49 -24.83
C GLY A 38 -11.61 2.73 -26.02
N TYR A 39 -12.56 3.66 -25.92
CA TYR A 39 -13.37 4.10 -27.06
C TYR A 39 -12.69 5.22 -27.88
N ASN A 40 -11.57 5.77 -27.40
CA ASN A 40 -10.84 6.92 -27.94
C ASN A 40 -11.73 8.16 -28.10
N ARG A 41 -12.55 8.20 -29.17
CA ARG A 41 -13.47 9.30 -29.48
C ARG A 41 -14.87 8.77 -29.77
N ILE A 42 -15.83 9.20 -28.97
CA ILE A 42 -17.24 8.87 -29.11
C ILE A 42 -17.97 10.08 -29.72
N THR A 43 -18.61 9.87 -30.87
CA THR A 43 -19.45 10.89 -31.54
C THR A 43 -20.95 10.67 -31.33
N ASN A 44 -21.33 9.53 -30.73
CA ASN A 44 -22.73 9.21 -30.44
C ASN A 44 -23.14 9.78 -29.06
N PRO A 45 -23.98 10.83 -29.00
CA PRO A 45 -24.39 11.44 -27.74
C PRO A 45 -25.20 10.48 -26.85
N ASP A 46 -25.99 9.58 -27.43
CA ASP A 46 -26.81 8.64 -26.65
C ASP A 46 -25.95 7.62 -25.91
N LEU A 47 -24.83 7.21 -26.52
CA LEU A 47 -23.87 6.32 -25.87
C LEU A 47 -23.24 6.98 -24.64
N VAL A 48 -22.84 8.25 -24.75
CA VAL A 48 -22.28 9.02 -23.64
C VAL A 48 -23.31 9.18 -22.52
N LYS A 49 -24.57 9.50 -22.86
CA LYS A 49 -25.67 9.60 -21.89
C LYS A 49 -25.96 8.27 -21.21
N ASN A 50 -25.87 7.16 -21.92
CA ASN A 50 -26.05 5.83 -21.33
C ASN A 50 -24.95 5.49 -20.33
N PHE A 51 -23.68 5.77 -20.63
CA PHE A 51 -22.60 5.60 -19.65
C PHE A 51 -22.78 6.48 -18.41
N ALA A 52 -23.24 7.72 -18.59
CA ALA A 52 -23.56 8.61 -17.47
C ALA A 52 -24.69 8.05 -16.59
N ARG A 53 -25.76 7.51 -17.21
CA ARG A 53 -26.88 6.88 -16.47
C ARG A 53 -26.42 5.66 -15.66
N LEU A 54 -25.49 4.86 -16.18
CA LEU A 54 -24.96 3.69 -15.46
C LEU A 54 -24.22 4.03 -14.17
N VAL A 55 -23.67 5.24 -14.06
CA VAL A 55 -23.02 5.73 -12.83
C VAL A 55 -23.92 6.63 -11.99
N GLY A 56 -25.21 6.73 -12.34
CA GLY A 56 -26.18 7.56 -11.61
C GLY A 56 -26.11 9.05 -11.91
N LEU A 57 -25.43 9.47 -12.98
CA LEU A 57 -25.37 10.88 -13.40
C LEU A 57 -26.58 11.24 -14.27
N GLY A 58 -27.37 12.21 -13.81
CA GLY A 58 -28.42 12.82 -14.61
C GLY A 58 -27.86 13.72 -15.71
N GLU A 59 -28.59 13.90 -16.82
CA GLU A 59 -28.11 14.68 -17.97
C GLU A 59 -27.70 16.10 -17.57
N ARG A 60 -28.52 16.80 -16.78
CA ARG A 60 -28.20 18.16 -16.33
C ARG A 60 -26.86 18.23 -15.59
N GLN A 61 -26.60 17.27 -14.71
CA GLN A 61 -25.37 17.20 -13.92
C GLN A 61 -24.18 16.84 -14.80
N LEU A 62 -24.38 15.93 -15.77
CA LEU A 62 -23.37 15.58 -16.77
C LEU A 62 -22.88 16.81 -17.54
N TYR A 63 -23.81 17.58 -18.12
CA TYR A 63 -23.47 18.72 -18.98
C TYR A 63 -22.93 19.92 -18.20
N LYS A 64 -23.49 20.22 -17.02
CA LYS A 64 -23.15 21.44 -16.28
C LYS A 64 -21.96 21.28 -15.35
N ASP A 65 -21.80 20.09 -14.78
CA ASP A 65 -20.83 19.88 -13.70
C ASP A 65 -19.72 18.94 -14.16
N VAL A 66 -20.06 17.72 -14.59
CA VAL A 66 -19.06 16.65 -14.82
C VAL A 66 -18.21 16.88 -16.06
N LEU A 67 -18.81 17.10 -17.24
CA LEU A 67 -18.04 17.27 -18.48
C LEU A 67 -17.09 18.49 -18.42
N PRO A 68 -17.52 19.69 -17.98
CA PRO A 68 -16.62 20.83 -17.87
C PRO A 68 -15.44 20.59 -16.93
N ILE A 69 -15.67 19.94 -15.79
CA ILE A 69 -14.61 19.66 -14.80
C ILE A 69 -13.63 18.63 -15.34
N LEU A 70 -14.12 17.52 -15.91
CA LEU A 70 -13.24 16.50 -16.51
C LEU A 70 -12.39 17.08 -17.65
N LYS A 71 -12.94 18.04 -18.42
CA LYS A 71 -12.19 18.78 -19.44
C LYS A 71 -11.14 19.70 -18.85
N ALA A 72 -11.49 20.46 -17.81
CA ALA A 72 -10.55 21.35 -17.12
C ALA A 72 -9.38 20.58 -16.46
N CYS A 73 -9.60 19.31 -16.10
CA CYS A 73 -8.60 18.44 -15.47
C CYS A 73 -7.83 17.54 -16.45
N ASP A 74 -7.95 17.78 -17.76
CA ASP A 74 -7.31 16.99 -18.84
C ASP A 74 -7.67 15.49 -18.82
N VAL A 75 -8.86 15.14 -18.34
CA VAL A 75 -9.33 13.75 -18.27
C VAL A 75 -10.08 13.38 -19.55
N ILE A 76 -10.83 14.33 -20.11
CA ILE A 76 -11.53 14.21 -21.39
C ILE A 76 -11.40 15.50 -22.19
N ASP A 77 -11.69 15.46 -23.48
CA ASP A 77 -12.10 16.63 -24.26
C ASP A 77 -13.53 16.43 -24.76
N PHE A 78 -14.30 17.51 -24.87
CA PHE A 78 -15.64 17.45 -25.45
C PHE A 78 -16.00 18.75 -26.16
N GLU A 79 -16.87 18.61 -27.17
CA GLU A 79 -17.48 19.71 -27.89
C GLU A 79 -19.00 19.47 -27.96
N VAL A 80 -19.76 20.56 -27.85
CA VAL A 80 -21.21 20.55 -28.07
C VAL A 80 -21.54 21.24 -29.39
N ASP A 81 -22.60 20.78 -30.05
CA ASP A 81 -23.09 21.39 -31.27
C ASP A 81 -23.93 22.66 -31.00
N GLN A 82 -24.44 23.27 -32.07
CA GLN A 82 -25.27 24.48 -32.01
C GLN A 82 -26.62 24.25 -31.30
N HIS A 83 -27.04 23.00 -31.10
CA HIS A 83 -28.26 22.60 -30.41
C HIS A 83 -27.99 22.17 -28.95
N GLY A 84 -26.74 22.27 -28.48
CA GLY A 84 -26.33 21.86 -27.14
C GLY A 84 -26.20 20.35 -26.95
N GLN A 85 -26.20 19.55 -28.02
CA GLN A 85 -25.92 18.12 -27.96
C GLN A 85 -24.42 17.85 -28.04
N ILE A 86 -23.98 16.70 -27.52
CA ILE A 86 -22.58 16.29 -27.58
C ILE A 86 -22.23 15.98 -29.03
N LYS A 87 -21.29 16.73 -29.61
CA LYS A 87 -20.71 16.47 -30.93
C LYS A 87 -19.65 15.37 -30.83
N TYR A 88 -18.80 15.45 -29.81
CA TYR A 88 -17.89 14.37 -29.45
C TYR A 88 -17.46 14.44 -27.98
N VAL A 89 -17.04 13.29 -27.45
CA VAL A 89 -16.22 13.18 -26.24
C VAL A 89 -15.01 12.32 -26.58
N GLU A 90 -13.82 12.79 -26.22
CA GLU A 90 -12.55 12.11 -26.40
C GLU A 90 -11.91 11.90 -25.02
N GLU A 91 -11.39 10.70 -24.75
CA GLU A 91 -10.89 10.31 -23.43
C GLU A 91 -9.36 10.35 -23.36
N PHE A 92 -8.83 10.78 -22.21
CA PHE A 92 -7.39 10.84 -21.94
C PHE A 92 -7.03 10.17 -20.61
N VAL A 93 -7.82 9.19 -20.17
CA VAL A 93 -7.69 8.56 -18.85
C VAL A 93 -6.39 7.76 -18.77
N GLY A 94 -5.47 8.20 -17.92
CA GLY A 94 -4.14 7.59 -17.81
C GLY A 94 -3.13 8.05 -18.87
N VAL A 95 -3.50 8.95 -19.78
CA VAL A 95 -2.64 9.43 -20.88
C VAL A 95 -1.91 10.72 -20.48
N THR A 96 -2.63 11.69 -19.92
CA THR A 96 -2.09 13.01 -19.51
C THR A 96 -1.48 12.98 -18.09
N GLY A 97 -1.58 11.84 -17.40
CA GLY A 97 -1.04 11.59 -16.07
C GLY A 97 -1.53 10.24 -15.53
N SER A 98 -1.09 9.84 -14.34
CA SER A 98 -1.67 8.66 -13.69
C SER A 98 -3.14 8.92 -13.34
N VAL A 99 -3.97 7.87 -13.32
CA VAL A 99 -5.39 7.96 -12.94
C VAL A 99 -5.55 8.59 -11.55
N ILE A 100 -4.61 8.31 -10.64
CA ILE A 100 -4.56 8.91 -9.30
C ILE A 100 -4.37 10.42 -9.39
N SER A 101 -3.36 10.88 -10.16
CA SER A 101 -3.10 12.30 -10.35
C SER A 101 -4.28 13.02 -10.99
N GLN A 102 -4.91 12.41 -11.99
CA GLN A 102 -6.13 12.94 -12.62
C GLN A 102 -7.30 13.03 -11.63
N THR A 103 -7.48 12.01 -10.78
CA THR A 103 -8.51 12.02 -9.73
C THR A 103 -8.31 13.16 -8.74
N PHE A 104 -7.06 13.40 -8.32
CA PHE A 104 -6.75 14.54 -7.44
C PHE A 104 -7.00 15.88 -8.11
N LYS A 105 -6.66 16.05 -9.39
CA LYS A 105 -7.00 17.28 -10.13
C LYS A 105 -8.51 17.54 -10.14
N VAL A 106 -9.32 16.49 -10.36
CA VAL A 106 -10.80 16.59 -10.35
C VAL A 106 -11.30 16.95 -8.96
N LEU A 107 -10.76 16.29 -7.92
CA LEU A 107 -11.10 16.59 -6.53
C LEU A 107 -10.79 18.06 -6.20
N ASP A 108 -9.58 18.52 -6.48
CA ASP A 108 -9.15 19.90 -6.20
C ASP A 108 -10.00 20.93 -6.95
N SER A 109 -10.39 20.62 -8.20
CA SER A 109 -11.29 21.47 -8.98
C SER A 109 -12.69 21.57 -8.36
N LEU A 110 -13.15 20.53 -7.66
CA LEU A 110 -14.43 20.51 -6.97
C LEU A 110 -14.38 21.12 -5.57
N LYS A 111 -13.19 21.46 -5.06
CA LYS A 111 -12.95 22.14 -3.76
C LYS A 111 -13.61 21.40 -2.58
N PRO A 112 -13.10 20.22 -2.19
CA PRO A 112 -13.63 19.48 -1.05
C PRO A 112 -13.53 20.30 0.24
N SER A 113 -14.45 20.05 1.15
CA SER A 113 -14.38 20.63 2.49
C SER A 113 -13.25 20.01 3.33
N ASP A 114 -12.79 20.72 4.35
CA ASP A 114 -11.82 20.19 5.32
C ASP A 114 -12.28 18.87 5.96
N SER A 115 -13.58 18.70 6.17
CA SER A 115 -14.13 17.46 6.75
C SER A 115 -14.09 16.29 5.75
N GLU A 116 -14.22 16.56 4.45
CA GLU A 116 -14.04 15.56 3.39
C GLU A 116 -12.58 15.17 3.21
N ILE A 117 -11.67 16.13 3.28
CA ILE A 117 -10.23 15.84 3.31
C ILE A 117 -9.88 15.01 4.54
N ALA A 118 -10.37 15.40 5.73
CA ALA A 118 -10.17 14.65 6.96
C ALA A 118 -10.73 13.22 6.87
N LEU A 119 -11.85 13.00 6.17
CA LEU A 119 -12.39 11.67 5.89
C LEU A 119 -11.40 10.80 5.09
N LEU A 120 -10.81 11.33 4.01
CA LEU A 120 -9.84 10.58 3.20
C LEU A 120 -8.62 10.16 4.03
N HIS A 121 -8.07 11.09 4.81
CA HIS A 121 -6.94 10.78 5.68
C HIS A 121 -7.31 9.85 6.82
N SER A 122 -8.52 9.95 7.36
CA SER A 122 -9.01 9.02 8.37
C SER A 122 -9.04 7.57 7.85
N ILE A 123 -9.48 7.36 6.61
CA ILE A 123 -9.48 6.04 5.98
C ILE A 123 -8.05 5.54 5.78
N GLU A 124 -7.17 6.40 5.29
CA GLU A 124 -5.76 6.08 5.05
C GLU A 124 -5.02 5.69 6.33
N ILE A 125 -5.16 6.49 7.39
CA ILE A 125 -4.53 6.24 8.69
C ILE A 125 -5.02 4.91 9.29
N ALA A 126 -6.34 4.67 9.25
CA ALA A 126 -6.93 3.43 9.76
C ALA A 126 -6.50 2.19 8.97
N SER A 127 -6.07 2.38 7.72
CA SER A 127 -5.48 1.35 6.88
C SER A 127 -4.00 1.10 7.18
N TRP A 128 -3.26 2.08 7.71
CA TRP A 128 -1.86 1.90 8.11
C TRP A 128 -1.70 1.28 9.50
N ALA A 129 -2.57 1.62 10.44
CA ALA A 129 -2.53 1.08 11.79
C ALA A 129 -3.87 1.25 12.52
N PRO A 130 -4.24 0.29 13.39
CA PRO A 130 -5.21 0.52 14.45
C PRO A 130 -4.64 1.52 15.48
N LEU A 131 -5.39 2.57 15.78
CA LEU A 131 -4.99 3.63 16.72
C LEU A 131 -6.12 3.92 17.70
N THR A 132 -5.81 4.46 18.87
CA THR A 132 -6.88 5.02 19.71
C THR A 132 -7.49 6.26 19.06
N THR A 133 -8.74 6.59 19.36
CA THR A 133 -9.45 7.75 18.77
C THR A 133 -8.63 9.05 18.86
N SER A 134 -8.02 9.31 20.01
CA SER A 134 -7.19 10.49 20.27
C SER A 134 -5.94 10.50 19.38
N GLN A 135 -5.25 9.36 19.27
CA GLN A 135 -4.09 9.23 18.39
C GLN A 135 -4.49 9.38 16.92
N HIS A 136 -5.61 8.78 16.52
CA HIS A 136 -6.12 8.85 15.16
C HIS A 136 -6.45 10.28 14.75
N LEU A 137 -7.16 11.03 15.61
CA LEU A 137 -7.46 12.44 15.38
C LEU A 137 -6.19 13.29 15.33
N GLN A 138 -5.23 13.04 16.23
CA GLN A 138 -3.93 13.71 16.21
C GLN A 138 -3.17 13.46 14.90
N GLN A 139 -3.23 12.25 14.35
CA GLN A 139 -2.60 11.95 13.05
C GLN A 139 -3.27 12.70 11.90
N ILE A 140 -4.59 12.89 11.93
CA ILE A 140 -5.29 13.69 10.91
C ILE A 140 -4.81 15.14 10.95
N THR A 141 -4.79 15.76 12.13
CA THR A 141 -4.44 17.18 12.29
C THR A 141 -2.94 17.46 12.09
N ASN A 142 -2.08 16.48 12.39
CA ASN A 142 -0.64 16.60 12.11
C ASN A 142 -0.30 16.50 10.62
N ARG A 143 -1.07 15.72 9.86
CA ARG A 143 -0.80 15.45 8.43
C ARG A 143 -1.47 16.43 7.50
N VAL A 144 -2.57 17.03 7.94
CA VAL A 144 -3.38 17.93 7.11
C VAL A 144 -3.66 19.20 7.88
N SER A 145 -3.60 20.33 7.20
CA SER A 145 -3.98 21.63 7.75
C SER A 145 -5.50 21.77 7.89
N VAL A 146 -6.12 20.95 8.76
CA VAL A 146 -7.54 20.99 9.11
C VAL A 146 -7.71 21.22 10.61
N GLY A 147 -8.79 21.90 11.00
CA GLY A 147 -9.12 22.08 12.42
C GLY A 147 -9.65 20.81 13.09
N ASP A 148 -9.56 20.76 14.43
CA ASP A 148 -9.99 19.61 15.24
C ASP A 148 -11.46 19.21 14.98
N GLU A 149 -12.33 20.21 14.77
CA GLU A 149 -13.75 19.95 14.47
C GLU A 149 -13.92 19.24 13.12
N SER A 150 -13.19 19.67 12.09
CA SER A 150 -13.20 19.02 10.77
C SER A 150 -12.60 17.62 10.83
N ALA A 151 -11.54 17.42 11.62
CA ALA A 151 -10.95 16.10 11.87
C ALA A 151 -11.96 15.15 12.53
N ALA A 152 -12.66 15.61 13.56
CA ALA A 152 -13.70 14.83 14.24
C ALA A 152 -14.89 14.50 13.33
N ARG A 153 -15.33 15.45 12.49
CA ARG A 153 -16.39 15.23 11.49
C ARG A 153 -15.94 14.22 10.43
N GLY A 154 -14.73 14.35 9.89
CA GLY A 154 -14.17 13.41 8.92
C GLY A 154 -14.10 11.98 9.46
N LEU A 155 -13.66 11.81 10.71
CA LEU A 155 -13.67 10.52 11.39
C LEU A 155 -15.09 9.97 11.57
N LYS A 156 -16.05 10.83 11.96
CA LYS A 156 -17.47 10.44 12.05
C LYS A 156 -18.03 9.97 10.70
N TYR A 157 -17.69 10.64 9.61
CA TYR A 157 -18.08 10.22 8.27
C TYR A 157 -17.47 8.86 7.93
N ALA A 158 -16.20 8.60 8.28
CA ALA A 158 -15.54 7.33 8.02
C ALA A 158 -16.27 6.15 8.69
N PHE A 159 -16.78 6.35 9.90
CA PHE A 159 -17.63 5.37 10.59
C PHE A 159 -19.00 5.20 9.94
N ALA A 160 -19.64 6.30 9.54
CA ALA A 160 -20.97 6.26 8.96
C ALA A 160 -21.01 5.56 7.60
N ILE A 161 -19.91 5.62 6.84
CA ILE A 161 -19.75 4.91 5.56
C ILE A 161 -19.38 3.44 5.78
N GLY A 162 -18.95 3.07 6.99
CA GLY A 162 -18.60 1.68 7.35
C GLY A 162 -17.19 1.24 6.92
N ILE A 163 -16.40 2.14 6.33
CA ILE A 163 -15.00 1.85 5.93
C ILE A 163 -14.09 1.78 7.14
N ASN A 164 -14.28 2.66 8.12
CA ASN A 164 -13.61 2.54 9.40
C ASN A 164 -14.60 1.98 10.43
N GLN A 165 -14.08 1.18 11.35
CA GLN A 165 -14.81 0.68 12.51
C GLN A 165 -14.10 1.10 13.79
N ARG A 166 -14.82 0.93 14.90
CA ARG A 166 -14.27 1.19 16.23
C ARG A 166 -14.69 0.11 17.21
N ILE A 167 -13.79 -0.19 18.15
CA ILE A 167 -14.03 -1.12 19.25
C ILE A 167 -13.54 -0.52 20.55
N LEU A 168 -14.35 -0.63 21.61
CA LEU A 168 -13.94 -0.14 22.94
C LEU A 168 -12.87 -1.07 23.52
N SER A 169 -11.68 -0.52 23.81
CA SER A 169 -10.66 -1.23 24.57
C SER A 169 -10.80 -0.93 26.06
N LYS A 170 -10.99 -1.99 26.85
CA LYS A 170 -10.98 -1.87 28.32
C LYS A 170 -9.58 -1.58 28.86
N GLU A 171 -8.55 -2.05 28.18
CA GLU A 171 -7.14 -1.87 28.57
C GLU A 171 -6.70 -0.42 28.39
N LEU A 172 -7.05 0.18 27.25
CA LEU A 172 -6.65 1.56 26.91
C LEU A 172 -7.66 2.61 27.41
N ASN A 173 -8.81 2.15 27.93
CA ASN A 173 -9.95 2.98 28.32
C ASN A 173 -10.39 3.97 27.21
N GLU A 174 -10.30 3.52 25.96
CA GLU A 174 -10.56 4.33 24.77
C GLU A 174 -11.05 3.43 23.61
N GLU A 175 -11.78 4.01 22.67
CA GLU A 175 -12.10 3.34 21.40
C GLU A 175 -10.85 3.24 20.52
N VAL A 176 -10.66 2.08 19.90
CA VAL A 176 -9.65 1.80 18.88
C VAL A 176 -10.30 1.89 17.51
N VAL A 177 -9.80 2.78 16.67
CA VAL A 177 -10.20 3.00 15.27
C VAL A 177 -9.34 2.15 14.36
N PHE A 178 -9.97 1.43 13.42
CA PHE A 178 -9.27 0.58 12.46
C PHE A 178 -10.10 0.38 11.19
N ASN A 179 -9.43 0.05 10.08
CA ASN A 179 -10.09 -0.42 8.87
C ASN A 179 -10.26 -1.96 8.91
N PRO A 180 -11.49 -2.50 9.01
CA PRO A 180 -11.74 -3.94 9.11
C PRO A 180 -11.36 -4.71 7.83
N HIS A 181 -11.21 -4.02 6.69
CA HIS A 181 -10.74 -4.66 5.46
C HIS A 181 -9.26 -5.01 5.54
N VAL A 182 -8.49 -4.33 6.40
CA VAL A 182 -7.04 -4.53 6.58
C VAL A 182 -6.74 -5.31 7.84
N TRP A 183 -7.41 -4.95 8.93
CA TRP A 183 -7.09 -5.45 10.25
C TRP A 183 -8.11 -6.49 10.69
N GLY A 184 -7.60 -7.69 11.02
CA GLY A 184 -8.38 -8.79 11.58
C GLY A 184 -8.67 -8.61 13.07
N THR A 185 -8.16 -9.51 13.91
CA THR A 185 -8.54 -9.62 15.33
C THR A 185 -7.54 -9.04 16.34
N ARG A 186 -6.41 -8.48 15.89
CA ARG A 186 -5.32 -7.97 16.76
C ARG A 186 -5.29 -6.44 16.89
N GLN A 187 -6.37 -5.76 16.54
CA GLN A 187 -6.45 -4.30 16.50
C GLN A 187 -6.16 -3.65 17.87
N VAL A 188 -6.63 -4.25 18.97
CA VAL A 188 -6.39 -3.72 20.32
C VAL A 188 -4.93 -3.89 20.74
N GLU A 189 -4.33 -5.03 20.43
CA GLU A 189 -2.92 -5.30 20.73
C GLU A 189 -1.98 -4.33 20.00
N ILE A 190 -2.26 -4.08 18.70
CA ILE A 190 -1.47 -3.13 17.90
C ILE A 190 -1.65 -1.70 18.43
N ALA A 191 -2.88 -1.29 18.75
CA ALA A 191 -3.14 0.02 19.32
C ALA A 191 -2.47 0.20 20.70
N SER A 192 -2.48 -0.84 21.56
CA SER A 192 -1.79 -0.83 22.85
C SER A 192 -0.27 -0.67 22.67
N PHE A 193 0.32 -1.43 21.75
CA PHE A 193 1.73 -1.29 21.39
C PHE A 193 2.07 0.14 20.95
N LEU A 194 1.28 0.73 20.05
CA LEU A 194 1.51 2.09 19.54
C LEU A 194 1.24 3.18 20.58
N GLN A 195 0.32 2.98 21.52
CA GLN A 195 0.07 3.90 22.62
C GLN A 195 1.24 3.96 23.60
N ASN A 196 1.91 2.83 23.80
CA ASN A 196 3.05 2.74 24.72
C ASN A 196 4.36 3.32 24.14
N LEU A 197 4.42 3.61 22.84
CA LEU A 197 5.59 4.23 22.23
C LEU A 197 5.64 5.76 22.44
N PRO A 198 6.83 6.35 22.58
CA PRO A 198 7.04 7.79 22.47
C PRO A 198 6.45 8.37 21.17
N PRO A 199 5.91 9.60 21.17
CA PRO A 199 5.26 10.18 19.99
C PRO A 199 6.12 10.17 18.73
N ASN A 200 7.41 10.54 18.84
CA ASN A 200 8.38 10.55 17.74
C ASN A 200 8.60 9.15 17.15
N GLU A 201 8.65 8.12 17.98
CA GLU A 201 8.85 6.73 17.52
C GLU A 201 7.60 6.17 16.86
N ARG A 202 6.43 6.47 17.43
CA ARG A 202 5.15 6.13 16.82
C ARG A 202 5.00 6.79 15.44
N ASP A 203 5.31 8.07 15.34
CA ASP A 203 5.22 8.81 14.07
C ASP A 203 6.21 8.25 13.04
N ALA A 204 7.43 7.92 13.46
CA ALA A 204 8.40 7.24 12.61
C ALA A 204 7.87 5.88 12.12
N LEU A 205 7.26 5.08 12.99
CA LEU A 205 6.73 3.78 12.64
C LEU A 205 5.53 3.87 11.69
N LEU A 206 4.65 4.86 11.87
CA LEU A 206 3.57 5.14 10.93
C LEU A 206 4.10 5.59 9.56
N GLY A 207 5.16 6.40 9.54
CA GLY A 207 5.86 6.75 8.30
C GLY A 207 6.49 5.54 7.59
N ILE A 208 6.98 4.55 8.36
CA ILE A 208 7.45 3.27 7.81
C ILE A 208 6.29 2.47 7.21
N CYS A 209 5.14 2.39 7.89
CA CYS A 209 3.95 1.71 7.35
C CYS A 209 3.48 2.33 6.02
N GLU A 210 3.50 3.65 5.93
CA GLU A 210 3.21 4.41 4.72
C GLU A 210 4.22 4.09 3.61
N SER A 211 5.53 4.15 3.90
CA SER A 211 6.59 3.87 2.94
C SER A 211 6.53 2.43 2.41
N VAL A 212 6.30 1.45 3.29
CA VAL A 212 6.23 0.03 2.92
C VAL A 212 4.96 -0.28 2.11
N THR A 213 3.86 0.45 2.37
CA THR A 213 2.65 0.38 1.55
C THR A 213 2.93 0.89 0.13
N ALA A 214 3.61 2.04 0.01
CA ALA A 214 3.94 2.63 -1.29
C ALA A 214 5.00 1.82 -2.05
N LYS A 215 5.95 1.20 -1.34
CA LYS A 215 7.05 0.41 -1.90
C LYS A 215 7.14 -0.97 -1.21
N PRO A 216 6.28 -1.91 -1.61
CA PRO A 216 6.32 -3.29 -1.13
C PRO A 216 7.69 -3.91 -1.31
N GLY A 217 8.17 -4.69 -0.33
CA GLY A 217 9.46 -5.37 -0.44
C GLY A 217 10.66 -4.45 -0.22
N SER A 218 10.49 -3.31 0.46
CA SER A 218 11.61 -2.50 0.93
C SER A 218 12.46 -3.30 1.94
N THR A 219 13.79 -3.15 1.90
CA THR A 219 14.67 -3.85 2.85
C THR A 219 14.50 -3.27 4.25
N LEU A 220 14.47 -4.13 5.28
CA LEU A 220 14.30 -3.68 6.66
C LEU A 220 15.39 -2.69 7.10
N ASP A 221 16.62 -2.88 6.60
CA ASP A 221 17.76 -1.99 6.87
C ASP A 221 17.58 -0.58 6.29
N SER A 222 16.83 -0.46 5.18
CA SER A 222 16.57 0.82 4.50
C SER A 222 15.41 1.62 5.09
N LEU A 223 14.58 1.02 5.95
CA LEU A 223 13.37 1.66 6.49
C LEU A 223 13.66 2.63 7.64
N GLY A 224 14.88 2.60 8.20
CA GLY A 224 15.22 3.41 9.37
C GLY A 224 14.47 2.99 10.64
N GLY A 225 14.76 3.64 11.76
CA GLY A 225 14.16 3.33 13.07
C GLY A 225 14.97 2.35 13.91
N GLU A 226 14.68 2.31 15.22
CA GLU A 226 15.42 1.45 16.14
C GLU A 226 15.05 -0.03 15.94
N SER A 227 16.07 -0.91 15.92
CA SER A 227 15.92 -2.35 15.68
C SER A 227 14.90 -3.02 16.61
N LYS A 228 14.81 -2.56 17.87
CA LYS A 228 13.85 -3.07 18.85
C LYS A 228 12.40 -2.71 18.50
N ILE A 229 12.15 -1.48 18.07
CA ILE A 229 10.82 -0.99 17.68
C ILE A 229 10.32 -1.76 16.45
N LEU A 230 11.20 -1.94 15.44
CA LEU A 230 10.89 -2.73 14.26
C LEU A 230 10.59 -4.21 14.59
N THR A 231 11.28 -4.76 15.58
CA THR A 231 11.02 -6.12 16.08
C THR A 231 9.65 -6.19 16.78
N GLY A 232 9.32 -5.21 17.62
CA GLY A 232 7.99 -5.09 18.23
C GLY A 232 6.88 -4.96 17.19
N ALA A 233 7.06 -4.10 16.19
CA ALA A 233 6.11 -3.90 15.09
C ALA A 233 5.85 -5.18 14.28
N ARG A 234 6.90 -5.99 14.04
CA ARG A 234 6.78 -7.32 13.41
C ARG A 234 6.02 -8.31 14.29
N LYS A 235 6.27 -8.29 15.60
CA LYS A 235 5.63 -9.17 16.59
C LYS A 235 4.11 -8.94 16.65
N VAL A 236 3.68 -7.68 16.77
CA VAL A 236 2.25 -7.33 16.80
C VAL A 236 1.60 -7.44 15.42
N GLY A 237 2.41 -7.52 14.36
CA GLY A 237 1.94 -7.72 12.99
C GLY A 237 1.60 -6.43 12.25
N LEU A 238 2.04 -5.28 12.77
CA LEU A 238 1.96 -3.99 12.11
C LEU A 238 2.82 -3.96 10.84
N ILE A 239 3.99 -4.62 10.87
CA ILE A 239 4.86 -4.83 9.71
C ILE A 239 4.96 -6.33 9.46
N GLN A 240 4.81 -6.75 8.21
CA GLN A 240 5.04 -8.13 7.79
C GLN A 240 6.42 -8.25 7.18
N ALA A 241 7.22 -9.24 7.58
CA ALA A 241 8.57 -9.42 7.08
C ALA A 241 8.71 -10.77 6.38
N ALA A 242 9.42 -10.78 5.25
CA ALA A 242 9.78 -11.98 4.54
C ALA A 242 11.30 -12.05 4.43
N THR A 243 11.90 -13.09 4.99
CA THR A 243 13.36 -13.22 5.02
C THR A 243 13.82 -14.29 4.06
N VAL A 244 14.70 -13.89 3.12
CA VAL A 244 15.42 -14.80 2.23
C VAL A 244 16.79 -15.03 2.83
N LYS A 245 17.07 -16.28 3.19
CA LYS A 245 18.40 -16.73 3.64
C LYS A 245 19.04 -17.49 2.52
N SER A 246 20.32 -17.26 2.28
CA SER A 246 21.16 -17.95 1.33
C SER A 246 22.48 -18.29 2.00
N ASN A 247 22.94 -19.52 1.81
CA ASN A 247 24.28 -19.93 2.23
C ASN A 247 25.21 -19.94 1.01
N ALA A 248 25.34 -18.77 0.38
CA ALA A 248 26.22 -18.59 -0.77
C ALA A 248 27.69 -18.53 -0.32
N TYR A 249 28.52 -19.49 -0.75
CA TYR A 249 29.96 -19.66 -0.42
C TYR A 249 30.33 -19.58 1.06
N GLY A 250 29.57 -20.21 1.95
CA GLY A 250 29.89 -20.20 3.38
C GLY A 250 29.75 -18.82 4.03
N LYS A 251 29.20 -17.84 3.30
CA LYS A 251 28.66 -16.61 3.85
C LYS A 251 27.14 -16.77 3.93
N ASN A 252 26.62 -16.64 5.14
CA ASN A 252 25.18 -16.58 5.37
C ASN A 252 24.68 -15.21 4.93
N LEU A 253 24.22 -15.11 3.68
CA LEU A 253 23.51 -13.94 3.19
C LEU A 253 22.08 -14.02 3.67
N THR A 254 21.62 -12.97 4.34
CA THR A 254 20.25 -12.85 4.80
C THR A 254 19.76 -11.48 4.41
N GLN A 255 18.59 -11.41 3.75
CA GLN A 255 17.91 -10.15 3.50
C GLN A 255 16.45 -10.29 3.92
N THR A 256 16.01 -9.33 4.74
CA THR A 256 14.63 -9.23 5.19
C THR A 256 13.94 -8.09 4.45
N TYR A 257 12.81 -8.40 3.84
CA TYR A 257 11.96 -7.47 3.11
C TYR A 257 10.67 -7.23 3.87
N ALA A 258 10.24 -5.98 3.95
CA ALA A 258 9.04 -5.58 4.63
C ALA A 258 7.85 -5.42 3.68
N PHE A 259 6.67 -5.74 4.18
CA PHE A 259 5.38 -5.65 3.50
C PHE A 259 4.34 -5.08 4.48
N SER A 260 3.40 -4.32 3.93
CA SER A 260 2.25 -3.78 4.66
C SER A 260 1.10 -4.79 4.60
N PRO A 261 0.37 -5.02 5.71
CA PRO A 261 -0.88 -5.78 5.68
C PRO A 261 -1.90 -5.24 4.67
N LEU A 262 -1.86 -3.93 4.38
CA LEU A 262 -2.76 -3.29 3.41
C LEU A 262 -2.63 -3.83 1.99
N ILE A 263 -1.43 -4.28 1.59
CA ILE A 263 -1.20 -4.84 0.25
C ILE A 263 -1.99 -6.15 0.05
N GLN A 264 -2.43 -6.78 1.14
CA GLN A 264 -3.23 -8.00 1.10
C GLN A 264 -4.71 -7.75 0.76
N THR A 265 -5.18 -6.50 0.82
CA THR A 265 -6.60 -6.14 0.65
C THR A 265 -6.93 -5.58 -0.73
N SER A 266 -5.91 -5.14 -1.47
CA SER A 266 -6.02 -4.74 -2.87
C SER A 266 -6.17 -5.92 -3.83
N ASP A 267 -5.78 -7.11 -3.38
CA ASP A 267 -6.06 -8.37 -4.07
C ASP A 267 -7.43 -8.86 -3.58
N ASP A 268 -8.31 -9.26 -4.52
CA ASP A 268 -9.68 -9.70 -4.23
C ASP A 268 -9.81 -10.56 -2.97
N GLN A 269 -10.94 -10.42 -2.26
CA GLN A 269 -11.35 -11.18 -1.07
C GLN A 269 -11.34 -12.72 -1.25
N ALA A 270 -11.01 -13.22 -2.44
CA ALA A 270 -10.83 -14.63 -2.77
C ALA A 270 -9.37 -15.13 -2.65
N SER A 271 -8.38 -14.25 -2.43
CA SER A 271 -6.99 -14.67 -2.26
C SER A 271 -6.79 -15.27 -0.87
N THR A 272 -6.44 -16.55 -0.80
CA THR A 272 -6.09 -17.20 0.46
C THR A 272 -4.84 -16.56 1.09
N THR A 273 -4.73 -16.62 2.42
CA THR A 273 -3.51 -16.24 3.16
C THR A 273 -2.26 -16.88 2.55
N GLU A 274 -2.37 -18.11 2.05
CA GLU A 274 -1.28 -18.82 1.37
C GLU A 274 -0.86 -18.13 0.05
N ALA A 275 -1.81 -17.75 -0.80
CA ALA A 275 -1.50 -17.04 -2.05
C ALA A 275 -0.72 -15.74 -1.78
N LEU A 276 -1.10 -15.00 -0.74
CA LEU A 276 -0.39 -13.78 -0.33
C LEU A 276 1.05 -14.06 0.15
N HIS A 277 1.29 -15.18 0.82
CA HIS A 277 2.64 -15.59 1.21
C HIS A 277 3.48 -15.98 0.00
N LEU A 278 2.88 -16.69 -0.96
CA LEU A 278 3.54 -17.03 -2.22
C LEU A 278 3.91 -15.79 -3.03
N ARG A 279 3.07 -14.74 -3.04
CA ARG A 279 3.40 -13.44 -3.67
C ARG A 279 4.59 -12.75 -2.99
N LYS A 280 4.58 -12.67 -1.65
CA LYS A 280 5.72 -12.09 -0.89
C LYS A 280 7.01 -12.89 -1.10
N LEU A 281 6.90 -14.23 -1.10
CA LEU A 281 7.99 -15.14 -1.40
C LEU A 281 8.55 -14.86 -2.80
N PHE A 282 7.68 -14.73 -3.81
CA PHE A 282 8.04 -14.42 -5.19
C PHE A 282 8.79 -13.09 -5.29
N ILE A 283 8.21 -12.00 -4.79
CA ILE A 283 8.82 -10.67 -4.85
C ILE A 283 10.15 -10.64 -4.11
N ALA A 284 10.23 -11.23 -2.91
CA ALA A 284 11.46 -11.29 -2.14
C ALA A 284 12.59 -12.00 -2.89
N HIS A 285 12.29 -13.10 -3.60
CA HIS A 285 13.29 -13.81 -4.41
C HIS A 285 13.71 -13.02 -5.65
N ILE A 286 12.78 -12.33 -6.32
CA ILE A 286 13.09 -11.48 -7.47
C ILE A 286 13.95 -10.27 -7.05
N LEU A 287 13.62 -9.59 -5.95
CA LEU A 287 14.42 -8.49 -5.42
C LEU A 287 15.80 -8.98 -4.94
N PHE A 288 15.85 -10.15 -4.29
CA PHE A 288 17.12 -10.77 -3.89
C PHE A 288 18.01 -11.08 -5.10
N GLY A 289 17.44 -11.61 -6.18
CA GLY A 289 18.13 -11.86 -7.44
C GLY A 289 18.65 -10.60 -8.14
N ARG A 290 18.06 -9.42 -7.85
CA ARG A 290 18.56 -8.12 -8.29
C ARG A 290 19.66 -7.58 -7.38
N GLU A 291 19.50 -7.70 -6.07
CA GLU A 291 20.36 -7.01 -5.09
C GLU A 291 21.61 -7.79 -4.74
N LYS A 292 21.48 -9.12 -4.55
CA LYS A 292 22.53 -9.96 -3.96
C LYS A 292 23.16 -10.94 -4.96
N ALA A 293 22.53 -11.17 -6.11
CA ALA A 293 23.08 -12.09 -7.10
C ALA A 293 24.31 -11.50 -7.80
N ALA A 294 25.33 -12.34 -8.09
CA ALA A 294 26.55 -11.82 -8.68
C ALA A 294 26.44 -11.40 -10.13
N LEU A 295 27.18 -10.34 -10.42
CA LEU A 295 27.44 -9.86 -11.78
C LEU A 295 28.08 -10.96 -12.63
N GLY A 296 27.56 -11.14 -13.84
CA GLY A 296 28.02 -12.14 -14.81
C GLY A 296 27.38 -13.53 -14.72
N ARG A 297 26.53 -13.81 -13.70
CA ARG A 297 25.84 -15.12 -13.56
C ARG A 297 24.34 -15.09 -13.79
N GLY A 298 23.82 -13.95 -14.26
CA GLY A 298 22.39 -13.74 -14.48
C GLY A 298 21.74 -12.88 -13.40
N ARG A 299 22.46 -11.90 -12.84
CA ARG A 299 21.87 -10.85 -12.00
C ARG A 299 20.71 -10.18 -12.74
N ILE A 300 19.60 -9.99 -12.03
CA ILE A 300 18.42 -9.35 -12.60
C ILE A 300 18.68 -7.85 -12.70
N MET A 301 18.76 -7.34 -13.93
CA MET A 301 18.94 -5.90 -14.18
C MET A 301 17.60 -5.16 -14.08
N ASP A 302 16.57 -5.71 -14.72
CA ASP A 302 15.22 -5.18 -14.69
C ASP A 302 14.24 -6.29 -14.27
N PRO A 303 13.79 -6.29 -13.00
CA PRO A 303 12.83 -7.25 -12.51
C PRO A 303 11.48 -7.21 -13.23
N VAL A 304 10.99 -6.03 -13.64
CA VAL A 304 9.69 -5.88 -14.31
C VAL A 304 9.75 -6.51 -15.70
N VAL A 305 10.84 -6.29 -16.44
CA VAL A 305 11.04 -6.90 -17.76
C VAL A 305 11.17 -8.42 -17.67
N LEU A 306 11.89 -8.93 -16.67
CA LEU A 306 12.04 -10.37 -16.45
C LEU A 306 10.68 -11.01 -16.16
N VAL A 307 9.95 -10.50 -15.17
CA VAL A 307 8.65 -11.06 -14.75
C VAL A 307 7.61 -10.90 -15.86
N GLY A 308 7.57 -9.75 -16.54
CA GLY A 308 6.70 -9.55 -17.70
C GLY A 308 7.04 -10.51 -18.86
N SER A 309 8.31 -10.88 -19.04
CA SER A 309 8.69 -11.90 -20.02
C SER A 309 8.29 -13.31 -19.61
N LEU A 310 8.38 -13.63 -18.31
CA LEU A 310 7.94 -14.90 -17.75
C LEU A 310 6.43 -15.12 -17.94
N LEU A 311 5.62 -14.09 -17.68
CA LEU A 311 4.16 -14.13 -17.91
C LEU A 311 3.84 -14.30 -19.40
N ARG A 312 4.47 -13.52 -20.29
CA ARG A 312 4.17 -13.60 -21.73
C ARG A 312 4.62 -14.90 -22.40
N ARG A 313 5.76 -15.46 -21.98
CA ARG A 313 6.41 -16.58 -22.68
C ARG A 313 6.24 -17.91 -21.94
N GLY A 314 5.72 -17.90 -20.71
CA GLY A 314 5.69 -19.06 -19.82
C GLY A 314 7.07 -19.51 -19.31
N GLN A 315 8.17 -18.90 -19.79
CA GLN A 315 9.54 -19.24 -19.41
C GLN A 315 10.54 -18.11 -19.64
N VAL A 316 11.61 -18.06 -18.85
CA VAL A 316 12.77 -17.16 -19.01
C VAL A 316 14.08 -17.90 -18.81
N GLY A 317 15.16 -17.44 -19.43
CA GLY A 317 16.47 -18.08 -19.39
C GLY A 317 17.13 -18.17 -20.78
N PRO A 318 18.27 -18.87 -20.90
CA PRO A 318 18.91 -19.65 -19.85
C PRO A 318 19.92 -18.80 -19.03
N ALA A 319 19.90 -18.92 -17.71
CA ALA A 319 20.83 -18.21 -16.82
C ALA A 319 21.31 -19.12 -15.67
N THR A 320 22.55 -18.92 -15.22
CA THR A 320 23.15 -19.77 -14.17
C THR A 320 22.45 -19.58 -12.83
N ASN A 321 22.13 -18.35 -12.45
CA ASN A 321 21.43 -18.05 -11.21
C ASN A 321 20.01 -18.62 -11.16
N ILE A 322 19.38 -18.94 -12.29
CA ILE A 322 18.06 -19.58 -12.28
C ILE A 322 18.13 -20.97 -11.62
N GLY A 323 19.22 -21.70 -11.88
CA GLY A 323 19.46 -23.04 -11.33
C GLY A 323 19.69 -23.08 -9.82
N THR A 324 19.87 -21.92 -9.18
CA THR A 324 20.20 -21.80 -7.76
C THR A 324 19.16 -20.98 -7.02
N ASP A 325 18.76 -19.84 -7.57
CA ASP A 325 18.13 -18.78 -6.80
C ASP A 325 16.64 -19.02 -6.53
N TYR A 326 16.01 -20.00 -7.18
CA TYR A 326 14.55 -20.17 -7.19
C TYR A 326 14.03 -21.51 -6.67
N HIS A 327 14.87 -22.36 -6.07
CA HIS A 327 14.43 -23.64 -5.51
C HIS A 327 13.30 -23.51 -4.46
N MET A 328 13.23 -22.41 -3.68
CA MET A 328 12.10 -22.19 -2.76
C MET A 328 10.80 -21.89 -3.52
N LEU A 329 10.88 -21.12 -4.61
CA LEU A 329 9.72 -20.87 -5.47
C LEU A 329 9.27 -22.15 -6.18
N GLU A 330 10.23 -23.00 -6.54
CA GLU A 330 9.97 -24.30 -7.13
C GLU A 330 9.32 -25.27 -6.13
N ALA A 331 9.85 -25.35 -4.91
CA ALA A 331 9.27 -26.15 -3.82
C ALA A 331 7.86 -25.68 -3.44
N ALA A 332 7.59 -24.38 -3.53
CA ALA A 332 6.27 -23.79 -3.32
C ALA A 332 5.32 -23.92 -4.55
N GLY A 333 5.82 -24.52 -5.65
CA GLY A 333 5.08 -24.75 -6.88
C GLY A 333 4.69 -23.49 -7.63
N VAL A 334 5.39 -22.37 -7.42
CA VAL A 334 5.14 -21.09 -8.12
C VAL A 334 5.80 -21.10 -9.50
N VAL A 335 6.99 -21.67 -9.58
CA VAL A 335 7.81 -21.81 -10.79
C VAL A 335 8.38 -23.22 -10.87
N ARG A 336 9.02 -23.56 -11.99
CA ARG A 336 9.82 -24.78 -12.16
C ARG A 336 11.17 -24.41 -12.76
N VAL A 337 12.23 -25.02 -12.27
CA VAL A 337 13.57 -24.84 -12.81
C VAL A 337 13.86 -26.01 -13.76
N GLU A 338 14.08 -25.71 -15.04
CA GLU A 338 14.40 -26.69 -16.07
C GLU A 338 15.87 -26.51 -16.50
N GLY A 339 16.74 -27.44 -16.11
CA GLY A 339 18.17 -27.46 -16.42
C GLY A 339 19.01 -28.08 -15.30
N ASP A 340 20.28 -28.37 -15.57
CA ASP A 340 21.16 -28.99 -14.58
C ASP A 340 21.61 -27.96 -13.52
N PRO A 341 21.65 -28.33 -12.22
CA PRO A 341 22.17 -27.47 -11.16
C PRO A 341 23.59 -26.97 -11.46
N GLY A 342 23.80 -25.65 -11.40
CA GLY A 342 25.10 -25.03 -11.69
C GLY A 342 25.39 -24.78 -13.18
N GLN A 343 24.51 -25.21 -14.10
CA GLN A 343 24.52 -24.83 -15.50
C GLN A 343 23.51 -23.71 -15.77
N ARG A 344 23.44 -23.23 -17.03
CA ARG A 344 22.40 -22.28 -17.40
C ARG A 344 21.04 -23.01 -17.42
N ALA A 345 20.12 -22.59 -16.56
CA ALA A 345 18.79 -23.17 -16.43
C ALA A 345 17.71 -22.20 -16.92
N TYR A 346 16.53 -22.74 -17.21
CA TYR A 346 15.32 -22.01 -17.54
C TYR A 346 14.36 -21.99 -16.35
N LEU A 347 13.67 -20.87 -16.15
CA LEU A 347 12.66 -20.69 -15.14
C LEU A 347 11.31 -20.70 -15.85
N LYS A 348 10.46 -21.66 -15.51
CA LYS A 348 9.15 -21.88 -16.10
C LYS A 348 8.05 -21.49 -15.13
N LEU A 349 7.02 -20.83 -15.64
CA LEU A 349 5.88 -20.39 -14.86
C LEU A 349 4.94 -21.56 -14.55
N ILE A 350 4.47 -21.66 -13.31
CA ILE A 350 3.47 -22.66 -12.89
C ILE A 350 2.19 -21.97 -12.38
N LYS A 351 2.32 -20.99 -11.47
CA LYS A 351 1.19 -20.23 -10.92
C LYS A 351 1.17 -18.81 -11.50
N GLU A 352 0.40 -18.62 -12.58
CA GLU A 352 0.33 -17.35 -13.30
C GLU A 352 -0.30 -16.22 -12.48
N ASP A 353 -1.34 -16.53 -11.72
CA ASP A 353 -2.04 -15.61 -10.81
C ASP A 353 -1.08 -14.97 -9.79
N ILE A 354 -0.28 -15.79 -9.09
CA ILE A 354 0.69 -15.31 -8.10
C ILE A 354 1.73 -14.38 -8.72
N VAL A 355 2.18 -14.68 -9.94
CA VAL A 355 3.23 -13.93 -10.63
C VAL A 355 2.68 -12.65 -11.28
N SER A 356 1.46 -12.70 -11.80
CA SER A 356 0.76 -11.54 -12.37
C SER A 356 0.54 -10.47 -11.31
N ASP A 357 -0.02 -10.83 -10.17
CA ASP A 357 -0.27 -9.88 -9.08
C ASP A 357 1.04 -9.39 -8.46
N GLY A 358 2.02 -10.29 -8.32
CA GLY A 358 3.37 -9.94 -7.86
C GLY A 358 4.08 -8.94 -8.77
N LEU A 359 3.79 -8.93 -10.08
CA LEU A 359 4.35 -7.95 -11.01
C LEU A 359 3.89 -6.52 -10.68
N ASP A 360 2.64 -6.35 -10.26
CA ASP A 360 2.11 -5.02 -9.92
C ASP A 360 2.72 -4.50 -8.62
N TRP A 361 2.90 -5.36 -7.61
CA TRP A 361 3.65 -5.01 -6.40
C TRP A 361 5.11 -4.69 -6.71
N LEU A 362 5.73 -5.40 -7.66
CA LEU A 362 7.10 -5.17 -8.09
C LEU A 362 7.26 -3.82 -8.82
N LYS A 363 6.30 -3.44 -9.66
CA LYS A 363 6.29 -2.10 -10.28
C LYS A 363 6.20 -1.00 -9.22
N ALA A 364 5.36 -1.18 -8.20
CA ALA A 364 5.24 -0.25 -7.08
C ALA A 364 6.56 -0.16 -6.27
N SER A 365 7.16 -1.31 -5.96
CA SER A 365 8.43 -1.42 -5.23
C SER A 365 9.56 -0.61 -5.87
N LEU A 366 9.67 -0.68 -7.19
CA LEU A 366 10.82 -0.12 -7.89
C LEU A 366 10.70 1.38 -8.21
N GLY A 367 9.48 1.94 -8.23
CA GLY A 367 9.24 3.31 -8.68
C GLY A 367 9.74 3.57 -10.11
N SER A 368 9.36 4.70 -10.72
CA SER A 368 9.99 5.13 -11.99
C SER A 368 11.51 5.31 -11.78
N ILE A 369 12.29 4.59 -12.59
CA ILE A 369 13.69 4.17 -12.41
C ILE A 369 14.69 5.33 -12.21
N GLN A 370 15.67 5.16 -11.29
CA GLN A 370 17.10 5.35 -11.58
C GLN A 370 17.97 4.48 -10.66
N GLY A 371 18.92 3.75 -11.27
CA GLY A 371 19.74 2.74 -10.62
C GLY A 371 20.91 3.31 -9.81
N GLY A 372 21.06 2.82 -8.58
CA GLY A 372 22.24 3.03 -7.76
C GLY A 372 23.25 1.89 -7.94
N SER A 373 24.48 2.25 -8.29
CA SER A 373 25.65 1.36 -8.40
C SER A 373 26.19 1.02 -7.01
N GLY A 374 26.46 -0.26 -6.74
CA GLY A 374 27.03 -0.77 -5.49
C GLY A 374 28.05 -1.86 -5.76
N ASP A 375 29.15 -1.78 -5.00
CA ASP A 375 30.48 -2.36 -5.24
C ASP A 375 30.57 -3.89 -5.20
N LEU A 376 31.63 -4.40 -5.82
CA LEU A 376 31.80 -5.72 -6.43
C LEU A 376 32.37 -6.79 -5.49
N THR A 377 31.87 -8.02 -5.58
CA THR A 377 32.66 -9.28 -5.48
C THR A 377 31.85 -10.49 -5.97
N LYS A 378 32.55 -11.50 -6.52
CA LYS A 378 32.00 -12.65 -7.26
C LYS A 378 31.25 -13.64 -6.34
N LEU A 379 29.96 -13.93 -6.63
CA LEU A 379 29.08 -14.84 -5.86
C LEU A 379 28.06 -15.70 -6.71
N ALA A 380 28.24 -17.00 -6.92
CA ALA A 380 27.18 -18.02 -7.16
C ALA A 380 26.57 -18.71 -5.90
N ASN A 381 25.37 -19.25 -6.08
CA ASN A 381 24.64 -20.24 -5.27
C ASN A 381 23.52 -19.72 -4.36
N ALA A 382 22.56 -20.64 -4.21
CA ALA A 382 21.14 -20.51 -3.91
C ALA A 382 20.79 -19.91 -2.54
N PRO A 383 19.59 -19.29 -2.38
CA PRO A 383 18.89 -19.25 -1.11
C PRO A 383 18.88 -20.65 -0.46
N GLY A 384 18.86 -20.75 0.86
CA GLY A 384 18.76 -22.00 1.60
C GLY A 384 17.57 -22.02 2.55
N GLY A 385 16.81 -20.92 2.64
CA GLY A 385 15.60 -20.88 3.45
C GLY A 385 14.79 -19.61 3.26
N PHE A 386 13.48 -19.74 3.46
CA PHE A 386 12.54 -18.63 3.50
C PHE A 386 11.80 -18.64 4.83
N VAL A 387 11.64 -17.46 5.43
CA VAL A 387 10.81 -17.26 6.61
C VAL A 387 9.60 -16.42 6.19
N THR A 388 8.40 -17.01 6.28
CA THR A 388 7.12 -16.33 6.04
C THR A 388 6.86 -15.30 7.15
N PRO A 389 6.01 -14.29 6.94
CA PRO A 389 5.67 -13.32 7.99
C PRO A 389 5.16 -13.93 9.30
N GLU A 390 4.44 -15.04 9.23
CA GLU A 390 3.85 -15.74 10.38
C GLU A 390 4.93 -16.50 11.14
N ARG A 391 5.82 -17.20 10.41
CA ARG A 391 6.95 -17.89 10.99
C ARG A 391 7.98 -16.92 11.57
N ASP A 392 8.14 -15.77 10.90
CA ASP A 392 8.97 -14.66 11.35
C ASP A 392 8.47 -14.16 12.70
N ARG A 393 7.17 -13.85 12.78
CA ARG A 393 6.49 -13.44 14.01
C ARG A 393 6.62 -14.48 15.12
N SER A 394 6.32 -15.76 14.84
CA SER A 394 6.38 -16.83 15.85
C SER A 394 7.80 -17.15 16.31
N SER A 395 8.81 -16.76 15.53
CA SER A 395 10.22 -16.95 15.87
C SER A 395 10.79 -15.85 16.76
N ILE A 396 10.05 -14.74 16.93
CA ILE A 396 10.39 -13.68 17.88
C ILE A 396 9.99 -14.17 19.28
N PRO A 397 10.92 -14.27 20.24
CA PRO A 397 10.63 -14.81 21.56
C PRO A 397 9.48 -14.07 22.26
N ASP A 398 8.63 -14.85 22.95
CA ASP A 398 7.59 -14.35 23.85
C ASP A 398 8.10 -14.03 25.25
N ASP A 399 9.42 -14.06 25.45
CA ASP A 399 10.00 -13.95 26.79
C ASP A 399 9.41 -12.76 27.55
N ALA A 400 8.98 -13.02 28.78
CA ALA A 400 8.67 -11.99 29.75
C ALA A 400 9.85 -11.00 29.88
N ALA A 401 11.07 -11.43 29.56
CA ALA A 401 12.25 -10.59 29.41
C ALA A 401 12.22 -9.69 28.16
N SER A 402 11.62 -10.08 27.04
CA SER A 402 11.42 -9.20 25.88
C SER A 402 10.30 -8.19 26.11
N GLU A 403 9.25 -8.54 26.85
CA GLU A 403 8.26 -7.57 27.35
C GLU A 403 8.87 -6.65 28.42
N GLU A 404 9.68 -7.18 29.34
CA GLU A 404 10.42 -6.41 30.36
C GLU A 404 11.51 -5.55 29.72
N ILE A 405 12.16 -6.00 28.64
CA ILE A 405 13.12 -5.24 27.85
C ILE A 405 12.40 -4.20 26.99
N LEU A 406 11.26 -4.51 26.36
CA LEU A 406 10.46 -3.53 25.63
C LEU A 406 9.91 -2.47 26.59
N THR A 407 9.31 -2.88 27.72
CA THR A 407 8.81 -1.95 28.74
C THR A 407 9.94 -1.18 29.40
N SER A 408 11.10 -1.78 29.69
CA SER A 408 12.27 -1.07 30.24
C SER A 408 12.94 -0.17 29.21
N THR A 409 13.00 -0.54 27.93
CA THR A 409 13.49 0.32 26.85
C THR A 409 12.52 1.49 26.66
N ILE A 410 11.20 1.24 26.65
CA ILE A 410 10.16 2.29 26.66
C ILE A 410 10.28 3.19 27.91
N LEU A 411 10.59 2.61 29.08
CA LEU A 411 10.81 3.37 30.32
C LEU A 411 12.11 4.18 30.30
N GLU A 412 13.17 3.65 29.71
CA GLU A 412 14.45 4.33 29.52
C GLU A 412 14.30 5.47 28.52
N LEU A 413 13.64 5.23 27.38
CA LEU A 413 13.27 6.24 26.38
C LEU A 413 12.38 7.33 27.00
N ARG A 414 11.42 6.96 27.86
CA ARG A 414 10.60 7.91 28.61
C ARG A 414 11.43 8.74 29.59
N LYS A 415 12.40 8.13 30.29
CA LYS A 415 13.33 8.84 31.18
C LYS A 415 14.25 9.77 30.40
N GLU A 416 14.70 9.36 29.21
CA GLU A 416 15.58 10.15 28.36
C GLU A 416 14.85 11.32 27.71
N ALA A 417 13.64 11.11 27.20
CA ALA A 417 12.75 12.19 26.73
C ALA A 417 12.42 13.19 27.85
N GLN A 418 12.15 12.72 29.08
CA GLN A 418 11.94 13.60 30.24
C GLN A 418 13.20 14.38 30.64
N ARG A 419 14.39 13.79 30.49
CA ARG A 419 15.68 14.46 30.72
C ARG A 419 15.95 15.52 29.64
N ALA A 420 15.65 15.24 28.38
CA ALA A 420 15.79 16.17 27.27
C ALA A 420 14.88 17.41 27.44
N VAL A 421 13.62 17.21 27.86
CA VAL A 421 12.69 18.31 28.17
C VAL A 421 13.18 19.16 29.36
N ARG A 422 13.82 18.55 30.37
CA ARG A 422 14.41 19.29 31.51
C ARG A 422 15.67 20.07 31.13
N HIS A 423 16.45 19.61 30.14
CA HIS A 423 17.63 20.34 29.65
C HIS A 423 17.30 21.45 28.64
N GLN A 424 16.07 21.53 28.12
CA GLN A 424 15.60 22.62 27.25
C GLN A 424 14.88 23.76 27.98
N SER A 425 14.97 23.86 29.32
CA SER A 425 14.58 25.08 30.03
C SER A 425 15.82 25.89 30.43
N PRO A 426 16.38 26.73 29.54
CA PRO A 426 17.22 27.83 29.97
C PRO A 426 16.30 29.02 30.35
N PHE A 427 16.52 29.53 31.56
CA PHE A 427 15.92 30.73 32.16
C PHE A 427 14.57 30.54 32.87
N ASN A 428 14.68 30.12 34.14
CA ASN A 428 13.93 30.78 35.21
C ASN A 428 14.84 30.96 36.42
N ARG A 429 15.68 32.01 36.36
CA ARG A 429 16.13 32.83 37.49
C ARG A 429 16.62 34.17 36.97
#